data_AF-X1S6D6-F1
#
_entry.id   AF-X1S6D6-F1
#
_cell.length_a   1.000
_cell.length_b   1.000
_cell.length_c   1.000
_cell.angle_alpha   90.00
_cell.angle_beta   90.00
_cell.angle_gamma   90.00
#
_symmetry.space_group_name_H-M   'P 1'
#
loop_
_entity.id
_entity.type
_entity.pdbx_description
1 polymer ?
#
loop_
_entity_poly.entity_id
_entity_poly.type
_entity_poly.pdbx_seq_one_letter_code
_entity_poly.pdbx_strand_id
1 'polypeptide(L)' 'MKNEAKEAIKRIDKIIQEWEENWLDSREALELLVPDLKTIICYFEIIQDKVEES' A
#
# COMPACT_ATOMS: atom_id res chain seq x y z
N MET A 1 -1.34 11.01 -7.03
CA MET A 1 -1.90 10.38 -5.82
C MET A 1 -3.00 9.34 -6.04
N LYS A 2 -4.21 9.63 -6.56
CA LYS A 2 -5.23 8.56 -6.75
C LYS A 2 -4.73 7.37 -7.58
N ASN A 3 -4.00 7.63 -8.67
CA ASN A 3 -3.41 6.58 -9.50
C ASN A 3 -2.24 5.86 -8.79
N GLU A 4 -1.41 6.58 -8.03
CA GLU A 4 -0.31 5.99 -7.25
C GLU A 4 -0.82 5.07 -6.16
N ALA A 5 -1.90 5.45 -5.45
CA ALA A 5 -2.54 4.59 -4.46
C ALA A 5 -3.14 3.32 -5.09
N LYS A 6 -3.73 3.42 -6.28
CA LYS A 6 -4.21 2.23 -7.02
C LYS A 6 -3.07 1.29 -7.40
N GLU A 7 -1.95 1.84 -7.87
CA GLU A 7 -0.78 1.03 -8.21
C GLU A 7 -0.11 0.44 -6.96
N ALA A 8 -0.13 1.15 -5.82
CA ALA A 8 0.34 0.64 -4.53
C ALA A 8 -0.50 -0.56 -4.04
N ILE A 9 -1.83 -0.49 -4.17
CA ILE A 9 -2.71 -1.63 -3.83
C ILE A 9 -2.36 -2.87 -4.66
N LYS A 10 -2.17 -2.72 -5.99
CA LYS A 10 -1.79 -3.85 -6.85
C LYS A 10 -0.44 -4.46 -6.48
N ARG A 11 0.53 -3.62 -6.07
CA ARG A 11 1.84 -4.10 -5.63
C ARG A 11 1.74 -4.87 -4.30
N ILE A 12 0.94 -4.38 -3.36
CA ILE A 12 0.65 -5.08 -2.11
C ILE A 12 0.05 -6.46 -2.39
N ASP A 13 -0.96 -6.55 -3.26
CA ASP A 13 -1.56 -7.84 -3.62
C ASP A 13 -0.53 -8.81 -4.18
N LYS A 14 0.38 -8.32 -5.03
CA LYS A 14 1.47 -9.13 -5.57
C LYS A 14 2.46 -9.59 -4.50
N ILE A 15 2.84 -8.72 -3.57
CA ILE A 15 3.78 -9.06 -2.48
C ILE A 15 3.14 -10.11 -1.56
N ILE A 16 1.85 -9.98 -1.24
CA ILE A 16 1.12 -10.96 -0.44
C ILE A 16 1.08 -12.31 -1.17
N GLN A 17 0.77 -12.31 -2.47
CA GLN A 17 0.79 -13.53 -3.28
C GLN A 17 2.17 -14.20 -3.28
N GLU A 18 3.25 -13.43 -3.48
CA GLU A 18 4.61 -13.97 -3.44
C GLU A 18 4.99 -14.47 -2.04
N TRP A 19 4.48 -13.84 -0.98
CA TRP A 19 4.66 -14.30 0.39
C TRP A 19 3.99 -15.65 0.66
N GLU A 20 2.76 -15.82 0.18
CA GLU A 20 1.99 -17.05 0.34
C GLU A 20 2.49 -18.21 -0.56
N GLU A 21 2.82 -17.92 -1.82
CA GLU A 21 3.15 -18.94 -2.83
C GLU A 21 4.64 -19.30 -2.84
N ASN A 22 5.52 -18.32 -2.63
CA ASN A 22 6.97 -18.48 -2.78
C ASN A 22 7.73 -18.47 -1.44
N TRP A 23 7.02 -18.52 -0.31
CA TRP A 23 7.61 -18.53 1.04
C TRP A 23 8.58 -17.38 1.25
N LEU A 24 8.22 -16.18 0.77
CA LEU A 24 8.99 -14.98 1.03
C LEU A 24 9.21 -14.83 2.54
N ASP A 25 10.41 -14.44 2.94
CA ASP A 25 10.67 -14.22 4.35
C ASP A 25 9.75 -13.11 4.89
N SER A 26 9.14 -13.33 6.07
CA SER A 26 8.16 -12.39 6.62
C SER A 26 8.73 -10.99 6.85
N ARG A 27 10.03 -10.86 7.14
CA ARG A 27 10.68 -9.56 7.28
C ARG A 27 10.84 -8.89 5.93
N GLU A 28 11.27 -9.63 4.91
CA GLU A 28 11.40 -9.13 3.54
C GLU A 28 10.04 -8.68 2.99
N ALA A 29 8.98 -9.49 3.19
CA ALA A 29 7.62 -9.12 2.82
C ALA A 29 7.18 -7.80 3.49
N LEU A 30 7.43 -7.64 4.80
CA LEU A 30 7.11 -6.41 5.52
C LEU A 30 7.91 -5.21 5.00
N GLU A 31 9.20 -5.37 4.72
CA GLU A 31 10.05 -4.32 4.16
C GLU A 31 9.53 -3.85 2.78
N LEU A 32 9.01 -4.76 1.96
CA LEU A 32 8.40 -4.45 0.67
C LEU A 32 6.99 -3.81 0.79
N LEU A 33 6.19 -4.20 1.79
CA LEU A 33 4.83 -3.68 1.98
C LEU A 33 4.80 -2.25 2.54
N VAL A 34 5.74 -1.89 3.42
CA VAL A 34 5.72 -0.61 4.17
C VAL A 34 5.63 0.64 3.27
N PRO A 35 6.40 0.79 2.17
CA PRO A 35 6.30 1.95 1.30
C PRO A 35 4.93 2.13 0.64
N ASP A 36 4.32 1.02 0.20
CA ASP A 36 3.01 1.05 -0.45
C ASP A 36 1.89 1.34 0.56
N LEU A 37 1.98 0.80 1.78
CA LEU A 37 1.07 1.15 2.87
C LEU A 37 1.14 2.64 3.22
N LYS A 38 2.35 3.23 3.29
CA LYS A 38 2.51 4.68 3.51
C LYS A 38 1.88 5.50 2.39
N THR A 39 2.01 5.05 1.14
CA THR A 39 1.40 5.72 -0.02
C THR A 39 -0.13 5.72 0.09
N ILE A 40 -0.72 4.62 0.54
CA ILE A 40 -2.16 4.49 0.75
C ILE A 40 -2.63 5.37 1.92
N ILE A 41 -1.91 5.38 3.04
CA ILE A 41 -2.21 6.24 4.20
C ILE A 41 -2.23 7.71 3.78
N CYS A 42 -1.20 8.18 3.09
CA CYS A 42 -1.12 9.57 2.62
C CYS A 42 -2.26 9.93 1.66
N TYR A 43 -2.70 8.99 0.82
CA TYR A 43 -3.86 9.21 -0.03
C TYR A 43 -5.17 9.35 0.77
N PHE A 44 -5.33 8.58 1.85
CA PHE A 44 -6.49 8.70 2.73
C PHE A 44 -6.50 10.02 3.52
N GLU A 45 -5.34 10.46 4.04
CA GLU A 45 -5.21 11.76 4.72
C GLU A 45 -5.71 12.89 3.82
N ILE A 46 -5.29 12.93 2.55
CA ILE A 46 -5.75 13.94 1.59
C ILE A 46 -7.25 13.88 1.30
N ILE A 47 -7.83 12.67 1.28
CA ILE A 47 -9.28 12.55 1.12
C ILE A 47 -9.98 13.11 2.35
N GLN A 48 -9.50 12.77 3.54
CA GLN A 48 -10.07 13.23 4.80
C GLN A 48 -10.02 14.75 4.90
N ASP A 49 -8.86 15.37 4.63
CA ASP A 49 -8.70 16.83 4.63
C ASP A 49 -9.72 17.52 3.72
N LYS A 50 -9.93 16.99 2.51
CA LYS A 50 -10.91 17.53 1.55
C LYS A 50 -12.35 17.42 2.02
N VAL A 51 -12.68 16.37 2.77
CA VAL A 51 -14.02 16.18 3.34
C VAL A 51 -14.23 17.12 4.52
N GLU A 52 -13.23 17.35 5.35
CA GLU A 52 -13.30 18.29 6.48
C GLU A 52 -13.39 19.76 6.05
N GLU A 53 -12.88 20.10 4.86
CA GLU A 53 -12.96 21.45 4.26
C GLU A 53 -14.25 21.72 3.45
N SER A 54 -15.15 20.73 3.30
CA SER A 54 -16.40 20.82 2.49
C SER A 54 -17.65 21.04 3.33
#